data_AF-A0A0S8KQ19-F1
#
_entry.id   AF-A0A0S8KQ19-F1
#
_cell.length_a   1.000
_cell.length_b   1.000
_cell.length_c   1.000
_cell.angle_alpha   90.00
_cell.angle_beta   90.00
_cell.angle_gamma   90.00
#
_symmetry.space_group_name_H-M   'P 1'
#
loop_
_entity.id
_entity.type
_entity.pdbx_description
1 polymer ?
#
loop_
_entity_poly.entity_id
_entity_poly.type
_entity_poly.pdbx_seq_one_letter_code
_entity_poly.pdbx_strand_id
1 'polypeptide(L)'
;MPKEREKGKAINIQSKHQMKGQTIMKPRNFVASARMMLFVTLVLAASMTEKAESACIPEGAYIDSATFSIYVAGWGQTVQLHRITAPWIETEVTWSNFASSYASAVEGSFVAPCGSSGWCSVDITSLVQGWVDGSYPNYGLLLEQGQASAITCPSSECSDVELRPKLEISYITLSGSVSVTIQRPGADQDGVADAYIWEWGPYANGGNSPKLYAGLLNGYEKQSLLRFELEFCEQPAGCRFTGGGVDTDGNWDHTLEDGQMIRNGAGNVPEGIDRAQFGGQAGANTAQPPQPKGEWTHHQQRGASGSFTFHGGTASAPAGTEIVEIRCSDPRGCRPSGDPPSPAKQLDFDGIGTFKSIGKGSKAPIFEIDNPTVTAEGKGNKTFDGTFHWFEVNIDDLGEPGGFNKGAPDSEVCPSAGFGEKGAEPLANCDCPDFYRITIYDGVDAADVVWLPDGSIDLTSVLIDKDTGLPKEVIYEFYGFIDGGNLQIHHPTGFDLKQLSETWLAGVE
;
A
#
# COMPACT_ATOMS: atom_id res chain seq x y z
N MET A 1 57.79 38.48 49.76
CA MET A 1 58.87 38.83 48.81
C MET A 1 58.74 37.92 47.59
N PRO A 2 58.47 38.48 46.40
CA PRO A 2 58.41 37.77 45.12
C PRO A 2 59.80 37.71 44.46
N LYS A 3 59.99 36.85 43.46
CA LYS A 3 61.01 37.04 42.41
C LYS A 3 60.41 36.77 41.03
N GLU A 4 60.57 37.80 40.20
CA GLU A 4 60.25 37.98 38.78
C GLU A 4 60.98 37.01 37.84
N ARG A 5 60.29 36.53 36.78
CA ARG A 5 60.39 36.87 35.33
C ARG A 5 61.79 36.79 34.70
N GLU A 6 61.89 36.04 33.59
CA GLU A 6 61.91 36.56 32.20
C GLU A 6 61.77 35.41 31.16
N LYS A 7 60.80 35.52 30.22
CA LYS A 7 60.94 35.66 28.74
C LYS A 7 61.68 34.52 28.03
N GLY A 8 61.23 33.87 26.96
CA GLY A 8 60.10 34.05 26.05
C GLY A 8 60.52 33.52 24.66
N LYS A 9 59.66 32.78 23.95
CA LYS A 9 59.55 32.86 22.48
C LYS A 9 58.29 32.15 21.98
N ALA A 10 57.44 32.93 21.33
CA ALA A 10 56.28 32.50 20.59
C ALA A 10 56.69 31.90 19.24
N ILE A 11 55.94 30.90 18.78
CA ILE A 11 55.73 30.63 17.35
C ILE A 11 54.22 30.62 17.13
N ASN A 12 53.80 31.51 16.25
CA ASN A 12 52.44 31.79 15.83
C ASN A 12 52.27 31.15 14.45
N ILE A 13 51.27 30.28 14.25
CA ILE A 13 50.70 30.04 12.92
C ILE A 13 49.18 30.06 13.08
N GLN A 14 48.58 31.13 12.56
CA GLN A 14 47.17 31.21 12.27
C GLN A 14 46.82 30.27 11.10
N SER A 15 45.66 29.61 11.17
CA SER A 15 44.81 29.50 9.99
C SER A 15 43.34 29.54 10.40
N LYS A 16 42.70 30.66 10.08
CA LYS A 16 41.24 30.79 9.90
C LYS A 16 40.77 29.75 8.88
N HIS A 17 39.67 29.05 9.13
CA HIS A 17 38.70 28.56 8.13
C HIS A 17 37.34 28.59 8.84
N GLN A 18 36.65 29.74 8.81
CA GLN A 18 35.48 30.01 7.96
C GLN A 18 34.31 29.04 8.15
N MET A 19 33.29 29.52 8.85
CA MET A 19 31.89 29.14 8.61
C MET A 19 31.54 29.41 7.14
N LYS A 20 30.88 28.45 6.47
CA LYS A 20 29.79 28.62 5.50
C LYS A 20 29.42 27.30 4.83
N GLY A 21 28.12 27.00 4.80
CA GLY A 21 27.55 25.89 4.04
C GLY A 21 26.03 25.79 4.08
N GLN A 22 25.31 26.91 4.21
CA GLN A 22 23.88 27.01 3.89
C GLN A 22 23.73 26.91 2.36
N THR A 23 22.97 25.94 1.86
CA THR A 23 22.56 25.92 0.45
C THR A 23 21.17 26.55 0.33
N ILE A 24 21.17 27.87 0.09
CA ILE A 24 19.99 28.61 -0.38
C ILE A 24 19.97 28.46 -1.91
N MET A 25 19.02 27.71 -2.46
CA MET A 25 18.73 27.77 -3.90
C MET A 25 17.91 29.03 -4.20
N LYS A 26 18.50 29.97 -4.95
CA LYS A 26 17.80 31.06 -5.63
C LYS A 26 17.90 30.87 -7.15
N PRO A 27 16.84 31.22 -7.91
CA PRO A 27 16.75 30.93 -9.33
C PRO A 27 17.67 31.85 -10.14
N ARG A 28 18.43 31.30 -11.10
CA ARG A 28 19.18 32.10 -12.07
C ARG A 28 18.58 31.94 -13.46
N ASN A 29 18.02 33.04 -13.94
CA ASN A 29 17.73 33.31 -15.34
C ASN A 29 18.97 33.04 -16.20
N PHE A 30 18.84 32.17 -17.20
CA PHE A 30 19.79 32.09 -18.32
C PHE A 30 19.13 32.59 -19.60
N VAL A 31 19.75 33.64 -20.14
CA VAL A 31 19.44 34.28 -21.41
C VAL A 31 19.89 33.37 -22.55
N ALA A 32 19.08 33.34 -23.61
CA ALA A 32 19.22 32.58 -24.83
C ALA A 32 20.59 32.73 -25.53
N SER A 33 21.07 31.62 -26.10
CA SER A 33 21.99 31.64 -27.23
C SER A 33 21.52 30.64 -28.27
N ALA A 34 21.01 31.16 -29.39
CA ALA A 34 20.51 30.41 -30.52
C ALA A 34 21.67 29.86 -31.36
N ARG A 35 21.70 28.55 -31.59
CA ARG A 35 22.31 27.97 -32.81
C ARG A 35 21.42 26.87 -33.38
N MET A 36 20.77 27.30 -34.46
CA MET A 36 20.03 26.58 -35.48
C MET A 36 20.76 25.34 -36.00
N MET A 37 20.15 24.16 -35.86
CA MET A 37 20.35 23.03 -36.77
C MET A 37 18.98 22.46 -37.14
N LEU A 38 18.63 22.70 -38.40
CA LEU A 38 17.42 22.25 -39.06
C LEU A 38 17.60 20.76 -39.40
N PHE A 39 16.94 19.86 -38.67
CA PHE A 39 16.67 18.50 -39.12
C PHE A 39 15.16 18.32 -39.24
N VAL A 40 14.69 18.26 -40.49
CA VAL A 40 13.35 17.82 -40.85
C VAL A 40 13.32 16.32 -40.62
N THR A 41 12.68 15.87 -39.53
CA THR A 41 12.24 14.49 -39.37
C THR A 41 10.74 14.50 -39.17
N LEU A 42 10.07 13.92 -40.17
CA LEU A 42 8.67 13.54 -40.23
C LEU A 42 8.21 12.98 -38.86
N VAL A 43 7.33 13.70 -38.16
CA VAL A 43 6.62 13.11 -37.01
C VAL A 43 5.56 12.17 -37.58
N LEU A 44 5.95 10.91 -37.82
CA LEU A 44 4.99 9.83 -37.74
C LEU A 44 4.53 9.83 -36.29
N ALA A 45 3.32 10.33 -36.06
CA ALA A 45 2.59 10.06 -34.82
C ALA A 45 2.38 8.54 -34.77
N ALA A 46 3.35 7.83 -34.18
CA ALA A 46 3.05 6.55 -33.60
C ALA A 46 2.04 6.86 -32.51
N SER A 47 0.77 6.52 -32.74
CA SER A 47 -0.17 6.39 -31.64
C SER A 47 0.46 5.38 -30.70
N MET A 48 1.03 5.87 -29.61
CA MET A 48 1.36 5.02 -28.49
C MET A 48 0.01 4.69 -27.88
N THR A 49 -0.60 3.61 -28.36
CA THR A 49 -1.68 2.96 -27.63
C THR A 49 -1.00 2.50 -26.35
N GLU A 50 -1.22 3.23 -25.25
CA GLU A 50 -0.93 2.73 -23.92
C GLU A 50 -1.62 1.37 -23.84
N LYS A 51 -0.81 0.30 -23.88
CA LYS A 51 -1.27 -1.03 -23.51
C LYS A 51 -1.76 -0.84 -22.08
N ALA A 52 -3.06 -0.98 -21.85
CA ALA A 52 -3.62 -0.97 -20.51
C ALA A 52 -2.75 -1.90 -19.66
N GLU A 53 -2.08 -1.31 -18.68
CA GLU A 53 -1.29 -2.07 -17.73
C GLU A 53 -2.27 -3.06 -17.08
N SER A 54 -1.99 -4.36 -17.17
CA SER A 54 -2.79 -5.37 -16.47
C SER A 54 -2.66 -5.07 -14.98
N ALA A 55 -3.64 -4.36 -14.43
CA ALA A 55 -3.73 -4.14 -13.00
C ALA A 55 -4.14 -5.49 -12.39
N CYS A 56 -3.16 -6.21 -11.83
CA CYS A 56 -3.44 -7.40 -11.03
C CYS A 56 -4.33 -7.03 -9.82
N ILE A 57 -5.07 -8.01 -9.31
CA ILE A 57 -5.96 -7.85 -8.15
C ILE A 57 -5.16 -8.21 -6.88
N PRO A 58 -5.12 -7.36 -5.84
CA PRO A 58 -4.51 -7.73 -4.56
C PRO A 58 -5.12 -9.00 -3.95
N GLU A 59 -4.31 -9.89 -3.40
CA GLU A 59 -4.83 -11.03 -2.62
C GLU A 59 -5.66 -10.52 -1.42
N GLY A 60 -6.87 -11.06 -1.24
CA GLY A 60 -7.81 -10.60 -0.20
C GLY A 60 -8.43 -9.22 -0.46
N ALA A 61 -8.34 -8.68 -1.68
CA ALA A 61 -9.02 -7.43 -2.04
C ALA A 61 -10.52 -7.48 -1.74
N TYR A 62 -11.05 -6.36 -1.26
CA TYR A 62 -12.49 -6.15 -1.24
C TYR A 62 -12.97 -5.75 -2.65
N ILE A 63 -13.81 -6.60 -3.22
CA ILE A 63 -14.42 -6.38 -4.54
C ILE A 63 -15.65 -5.48 -4.35
N ASP A 64 -15.55 -4.26 -4.87
CA ASP A 64 -16.65 -3.30 -4.87
C ASP A 64 -17.73 -3.70 -5.87
N SER A 65 -17.31 -4.09 -7.08
CA SER A 65 -18.20 -4.66 -8.08
C SER A 65 -17.48 -5.64 -8.99
N ALA A 66 -18.19 -6.67 -9.44
CA ALA A 66 -17.75 -7.52 -10.54
C ALA A 66 -18.89 -7.80 -11.51
N THR A 67 -18.73 -7.36 -12.75
CA THR A 67 -19.76 -7.47 -13.79
C THR A 67 -19.28 -8.35 -14.92
N PHE A 68 -19.91 -9.51 -15.07
CA PHE A 68 -19.77 -10.33 -16.27
C PHE A 68 -20.62 -9.74 -17.39
N SER A 69 -20.05 -9.57 -18.57
CA SER A 69 -20.77 -9.09 -19.75
C SER A 69 -20.55 -10.00 -20.94
N ILE A 70 -21.65 -10.32 -21.63
CA ILE A 70 -21.64 -11.14 -22.85
C ILE A 70 -22.57 -10.55 -23.91
N TYR A 71 -22.11 -10.55 -25.16
CA TYR A 71 -22.93 -10.13 -26.28
C TYR A 71 -23.85 -11.27 -26.72
N VAL A 72 -25.16 -11.02 -26.80
CA VAL A 72 -26.13 -12.06 -27.14
C VAL A 72 -26.81 -11.75 -28.46
N ALA A 73 -26.79 -12.73 -29.37
CA ALA A 73 -27.50 -12.73 -30.63
C ALA A 73 -28.63 -13.78 -30.58
N GLY A 74 -29.88 -13.31 -30.60
CA GLY A 74 -31.06 -14.17 -30.64
C GLY A 74 -32.06 -13.91 -29.51
N TRP A 75 -33.20 -14.59 -29.60
CA TRP A 75 -34.27 -14.51 -28.62
C TRP A 75 -34.22 -15.75 -27.74
N GLY A 76 -34.12 -15.55 -26.44
CA GLY A 76 -33.99 -16.62 -25.46
C GLY A 76 -35.01 -16.50 -24.33
N GLN A 77 -34.81 -17.32 -23.31
CA GLN A 77 -35.47 -17.14 -22.01
C GLN A 77 -34.41 -16.69 -21.00
N THR A 78 -34.71 -16.79 -19.72
CA THR A 78 -33.72 -16.55 -18.66
C THR A 78 -32.54 -17.50 -18.83
N VAL A 79 -31.34 -16.95 -18.96
CA VAL A 79 -30.07 -17.68 -18.89
C VAL A 79 -29.55 -17.52 -17.47
N GLN A 80 -29.25 -18.65 -16.83
CA GLN A 80 -28.72 -18.70 -15.47
C GLN A 80 -27.22 -18.92 -15.52
N LEU A 81 -26.52 -18.24 -14.61
CA LEU A 81 -25.10 -18.40 -14.39
C LEU A 81 -24.88 -19.26 -13.15
N HIS A 82 -24.02 -20.26 -13.28
CA HIS A 82 -23.65 -21.17 -12.20
C HIS A 82 -22.14 -21.22 -12.04
N ARG A 83 -21.67 -21.35 -10.80
CA ARG A 83 -20.26 -21.59 -10.52
C ARG A 83 -19.85 -23.01 -10.90
N ILE A 84 -18.78 -23.15 -11.68
CA ILE A 84 -18.17 -24.44 -12.00
C ILE A 84 -17.39 -24.97 -10.79
N THR A 85 -17.47 -26.27 -10.52
CA THR A 85 -16.95 -26.89 -9.29
C THR A 85 -15.75 -27.83 -9.51
N ALA A 86 -15.35 -28.07 -10.76
CA ALA A 86 -14.19 -28.88 -11.11
C ALA A 86 -13.33 -28.20 -12.19
N PRO A 87 -12.02 -28.47 -12.23
CA PRO A 87 -11.15 -27.93 -13.27
C PRO A 87 -11.51 -28.50 -14.64
N TRP A 88 -11.30 -27.69 -15.68
CA TRP A 88 -11.48 -28.08 -17.07
C TRP A 88 -10.44 -27.39 -17.96
N ILE A 89 -10.16 -28.01 -19.10
CA ILE A 89 -9.23 -27.52 -20.11
C ILE A 89 -10.05 -27.20 -21.37
N GLU A 90 -9.89 -26.00 -21.91
CA GLU A 90 -10.69 -25.46 -23.01
C GLU A 90 -10.74 -26.38 -24.23
N THR A 91 -9.61 -26.98 -24.58
CA THR A 91 -9.44 -27.84 -25.76
C THR A 91 -9.80 -29.31 -25.51
N GLU A 92 -10.11 -29.69 -24.27
CA GLU A 92 -10.38 -31.08 -23.89
C GLU A 92 -11.77 -31.29 -23.28
N VAL A 93 -12.44 -30.23 -22.81
CA VAL A 93 -13.75 -30.34 -22.17
C VAL A 93 -14.82 -30.79 -23.15
N THR A 94 -15.68 -31.70 -22.72
CA THR A 94 -16.78 -32.29 -23.47
C THR A 94 -17.97 -32.43 -22.52
N TRP A 95 -19.17 -32.65 -23.05
CA TRP A 95 -20.33 -32.94 -22.21
C TRP A 95 -20.08 -34.13 -21.27
N SER A 96 -19.47 -35.20 -21.81
CA SER A 96 -19.24 -36.45 -21.08
C SER A 96 -18.21 -36.32 -19.95
N ASN A 97 -17.16 -35.50 -20.11
CA ASN A 97 -16.13 -35.36 -19.06
C ASN A 97 -16.39 -34.19 -18.12
N PHE A 98 -17.16 -33.18 -18.53
CA PHE A 98 -17.62 -32.11 -17.64
C PHE A 98 -18.61 -32.66 -16.61
N ALA A 99 -19.46 -33.62 -17.01
CA ALA A 99 -20.31 -34.41 -16.12
C ALA A 99 -21.12 -33.58 -15.10
N SER A 100 -21.67 -32.45 -15.57
CA SER A 100 -22.45 -31.51 -14.76
C SER A 100 -21.69 -30.98 -13.52
N SER A 101 -20.39 -30.73 -13.64
CA SER A 101 -19.54 -30.21 -12.56
C SER A 101 -19.76 -28.71 -12.30
N TYR A 102 -20.97 -28.35 -11.87
CA TYR A 102 -21.33 -27.00 -11.46
C TYR A 102 -22.27 -27.03 -10.24
N ALA A 103 -22.34 -25.92 -9.50
CA ALA A 103 -23.24 -25.76 -8.37
C ALA A 103 -24.66 -25.43 -8.85
N SER A 104 -25.69 -26.02 -8.25
CA SER A 104 -27.08 -25.71 -8.58
C SER A 104 -27.53 -24.31 -8.17
N ALA A 105 -26.76 -23.63 -7.30
CA ALA A 105 -27.01 -22.25 -6.94
C ALA A 105 -26.86 -21.33 -8.16
N VAL A 106 -27.76 -20.36 -8.28
CA VAL A 106 -27.71 -19.35 -9.34
C VAL A 106 -26.91 -18.17 -8.83
N GLU A 107 -25.79 -17.89 -9.48
CA GLU A 107 -24.88 -16.78 -9.13
C GLU A 107 -25.36 -15.46 -9.76
N GLY A 108 -26.14 -15.56 -10.85
CA GLY A 108 -26.75 -14.43 -11.53
C GLY A 108 -27.58 -14.89 -12.73
N SER A 109 -28.31 -13.97 -13.36
CA SER A 109 -29.08 -14.30 -14.57
C SER A 109 -29.35 -13.09 -15.43
N PHE A 110 -29.66 -13.32 -16.70
CA PHE A 110 -30.16 -12.30 -17.62
C PHE A 110 -31.26 -12.89 -18.51
N VAL A 111 -32.05 -12.03 -19.14
CA VAL A 111 -33.08 -12.45 -20.11
C VAL A 111 -32.65 -11.98 -21.50
N ALA A 112 -32.47 -12.93 -22.41
CA ALA A 112 -32.13 -12.62 -23.79
C ALA A 112 -33.38 -12.30 -24.63
N PRO A 113 -33.33 -11.32 -25.53
CA PRO A 113 -32.20 -10.43 -25.79
C PRO A 113 -32.15 -9.26 -24.81
N CYS A 114 -30.94 -8.82 -24.44
CA CYS A 114 -30.73 -7.53 -23.79
C CYS A 114 -30.75 -6.39 -24.84
N GLY A 115 -31.85 -6.30 -25.60
CA GLY A 115 -31.98 -5.44 -26.79
C GLY A 115 -32.56 -6.19 -28.00
N SER A 116 -32.05 -5.93 -29.21
CA SER A 116 -32.36 -6.74 -30.42
C SER A 116 -31.22 -7.72 -30.76
N SER A 117 -30.00 -7.24 -30.60
CA SER A 117 -28.78 -7.98 -30.25
C SER A 117 -27.98 -7.01 -29.39
N GLY A 118 -27.41 -7.46 -28.27
CA GLY A 118 -26.90 -6.52 -27.28
C GLY A 118 -26.14 -7.16 -26.13
N TRP A 119 -25.49 -6.31 -25.35
CA TRP A 119 -24.77 -6.69 -24.15
C TRP A 119 -25.74 -7.05 -23.03
N CYS A 120 -25.58 -8.25 -22.52
CA CYS A 120 -26.17 -8.68 -21.26
C CYS A 120 -25.09 -8.61 -20.19
N SER A 121 -25.36 -7.86 -19.12
CA SER A 121 -24.45 -7.70 -17.99
C SER A 121 -25.11 -8.29 -16.75
N VAL A 122 -24.32 -9.04 -15.98
CA VAL A 122 -24.75 -9.72 -14.76
C VAL A 122 -23.75 -9.38 -13.66
N ASP A 123 -24.26 -8.87 -12.55
CA ASP A 123 -23.50 -8.72 -11.31
C ASP A 123 -23.20 -10.10 -10.73
N ILE A 124 -21.92 -10.39 -10.57
CA ILE A 124 -21.39 -11.61 -9.95
C ILE A 124 -20.39 -11.27 -8.83
N THR A 125 -20.54 -10.09 -8.22
CA THR A 125 -19.64 -9.56 -7.18
C THR A 125 -19.39 -10.55 -6.06
N SER A 126 -20.44 -11.18 -5.52
CA SER A 126 -20.29 -12.16 -4.43
C SER A 126 -19.52 -13.41 -4.84
N LEU A 127 -19.64 -13.83 -6.10
CA LEU A 127 -18.91 -14.99 -6.61
C LEU A 127 -17.42 -14.66 -6.80
N VAL A 128 -17.12 -13.50 -7.38
CA VAL A 128 -15.74 -13.03 -7.57
C VAL A 128 -15.07 -12.80 -6.22
N GLN A 129 -15.76 -12.19 -5.24
CA GLN A 129 -15.26 -12.10 -3.87
C GLN A 129 -14.93 -13.49 -3.31
N GLY A 130 -15.78 -14.49 -3.53
CA GLY A 130 -15.50 -15.87 -3.11
C GLY A 130 -14.27 -16.51 -3.78
N TRP A 131 -13.93 -16.10 -5.01
CA TRP A 131 -12.68 -16.50 -5.69
C TRP A 131 -11.47 -15.80 -5.10
N VAL A 132 -11.57 -14.49 -4.82
CA VAL A 132 -10.48 -13.68 -4.21
C VAL A 132 -10.18 -14.14 -2.79
N ASP A 133 -11.22 -14.48 -2.01
CA ASP A 133 -11.08 -14.97 -0.63
C ASP A 133 -10.58 -16.42 -0.54
N GLY A 134 -10.45 -17.12 -1.68
CA GLY A 134 -10.11 -18.54 -1.73
C GLY A 134 -11.21 -19.48 -1.20
N SER A 135 -12.41 -18.96 -0.91
CA SER A 135 -13.58 -19.75 -0.50
C SER A 135 -14.00 -20.75 -1.57
N TYR A 136 -13.81 -20.37 -2.85
CA TYR A 136 -14.00 -21.24 -4.00
C TYR A 136 -12.81 -21.12 -4.95
N PRO A 137 -12.28 -22.25 -5.48
CA PRO A 137 -11.38 -22.18 -6.62
C PRO A 137 -12.09 -21.55 -7.83
N ASN A 138 -11.37 -20.72 -8.60
CA ASN A 138 -11.89 -20.15 -9.83
C ASN A 138 -11.82 -21.18 -10.98
N TYR A 139 -12.93 -21.89 -11.20
CA TYR A 139 -13.13 -22.72 -12.39
C TYR A 139 -14.08 -22.07 -13.41
N GLY A 140 -14.52 -20.84 -13.17
CA GLY A 140 -15.37 -20.09 -14.07
C GLY A 140 -16.87 -20.31 -13.89
N LEU A 141 -17.61 -19.92 -14.92
CA LEU A 141 -19.05 -19.82 -15.01
C LEU A 141 -19.59 -20.80 -16.04
N LEU A 142 -20.76 -21.37 -15.75
CA LEU A 142 -21.59 -22.10 -16.69
C LEU A 142 -22.84 -21.29 -17.01
N LEU A 143 -23.16 -21.19 -18.30
CA LEU A 143 -24.40 -20.60 -18.80
C LEU A 143 -25.37 -21.73 -19.14
N GLU A 144 -26.50 -21.74 -18.45
CA GLU A 144 -27.60 -22.69 -18.64
C GLU A 144 -28.87 -21.93 -19.05
N GLN A 145 -29.66 -22.54 -19.93
CA GLN A 145 -30.96 -21.96 -20.32
C GLN A 145 -31.99 -23.07 -20.52
N GLY A 146 -32.35 -23.76 -19.43
CA GLY A 146 -33.43 -24.76 -19.35
C GLY A 146 -33.82 -25.47 -20.65
N GLN A 147 -35.12 -25.56 -20.91
CA GLN A 147 -35.68 -26.26 -22.07
C GLN A 147 -36.11 -25.31 -23.21
N ALA A 148 -35.53 -24.11 -23.27
CA ALA A 148 -35.83 -23.12 -24.30
C ALA A 148 -34.84 -23.20 -25.47
N SER A 149 -35.21 -22.71 -26.65
CA SER A 149 -34.33 -22.66 -27.83
C SER A 149 -33.02 -21.94 -27.53
N ALA A 150 -31.90 -22.49 -27.99
CA ALA A 150 -30.58 -21.99 -27.64
C ALA A 150 -30.33 -20.55 -28.12
N ILE A 151 -29.78 -19.72 -27.24
CA ILE A 151 -29.16 -18.45 -27.65
C ILE A 151 -27.78 -18.69 -28.24
N THR A 152 -27.28 -17.69 -28.97
CA THR A 152 -25.90 -17.70 -29.49
C THR A 152 -25.17 -16.45 -29.01
N CYS A 153 -23.94 -16.63 -28.54
CA CYS A 153 -23.06 -15.53 -28.14
C CYS A 153 -21.73 -15.64 -28.91
N PRO A 154 -21.04 -14.53 -29.22
CA PRO A 154 -19.64 -14.59 -29.61
C PRO A 154 -18.80 -15.22 -28.48
N SER A 155 -17.83 -16.05 -28.86
CA SER A 155 -16.82 -16.59 -27.93
C SER A 155 -15.56 -15.72 -27.93
N SER A 156 -14.57 -16.11 -27.12
CA SER A 156 -13.23 -15.51 -27.16
C SER A 156 -12.49 -15.79 -28.49
N GLU A 157 -12.96 -16.74 -29.30
CA GLU A 157 -12.47 -16.98 -30.67
C GLU A 157 -13.16 -16.10 -31.73
N CYS A 158 -14.07 -15.21 -31.31
CA CYS A 158 -14.70 -14.27 -32.24
C CYS A 158 -13.63 -13.37 -32.88
N SER A 159 -13.76 -13.14 -34.19
CA SER A 159 -12.86 -12.25 -34.93
C SER A 159 -12.99 -10.78 -34.52
N ASP A 160 -14.14 -10.40 -33.97
CA ASP A 160 -14.39 -9.07 -33.43
C ASP A 160 -14.09 -9.09 -31.92
N VAL A 161 -12.95 -8.52 -31.53
CA VAL A 161 -12.47 -8.51 -30.15
C VAL A 161 -13.44 -7.77 -29.24
N GLU A 162 -14.08 -6.71 -29.74
CA GLU A 162 -15.00 -5.90 -28.95
C GLU A 162 -16.21 -6.70 -28.49
N LEU A 163 -16.64 -7.70 -29.26
CA LEU A 163 -17.83 -8.52 -28.94
C LEU A 163 -17.54 -9.72 -28.03
N ARG A 164 -16.28 -9.95 -27.66
CA ARG A 164 -15.89 -11.11 -26.83
C ARG A 164 -16.40 -10.96 -25.39
N PRO A 165 -16.69 -12.07 -24.69
CA PRO A 165 -17.07 -12.01 -23.28
C PRO A 165 -16.02 -11.28 -22.44
N LYS A 166 -16.46 -10.50 -21.47
CA LYS A 166 -15.57 -9.75 -20.56
C LYS A 166 -16.05 -9.80 -19.12
N LEU A 167 -15.09 -9.71 -18.20
CA LEU A 167 -15.33 -9.55 -16.77
C LEU A 167 -14.67 -8.25 -16.31
N GLU A 168 -15.48 -7.30 -15.86
CA GLU A 168 -15.00 -6.05 -15.27
C GLU A 168 -15.06 -6.17 -13.74
N ILE A 169 -13.93 -5.93 -13.07
CA ILE A 169 -13.80 -6.02 -11.62
C ILE A 169 -13.30 -4.68 -11.11
N SER A 170 -14.05 -4.07 -10.21
CA SER A 170 -13.60 -2.90 -9.46
C SER A 170 -13.34 -3.30 -8.01
N TYR A 171 -12.18 -2.92 -7.49
CA TYR A 171 -11.79 -3.17 -6.11
C TYR A 171 -11.27 -1.89 -5.46
N ILE A 172 -11.40 -1.82 -4.14
CA ILE A 172 -11.03 -0.63 -3.38
C ILE A 172 -9.57 -0.73 -2.95
N THR A 173 -8.81 0.33 -3.24
CA THR A 173 -7.45 0.55 -2.73
C THR A 173 -7.43 1.78 -1.81
N LEU A 174 -6.31 1.98 -1.11
CA LEU A 174 -6.12 3.17 -0.27
C LEU A 174 -6.09 4.47 -1.08
N SER A 175 -5.74 4.40 -2.37
CA SER A 175 -5.73 5.53 -3.30
C SER A 175 -7.06 5.72 -4.04
N GLY A 176 -8.08 4.88 -3.79
CA GLY A 176 -9.39 4.93 -4.44
C GLY A 176 -9.79 3.61 -5.12
N SER A 177 -10.84 3.65 -5.93
CA SER A 177 -11.33 2.49 -6.68
C SER A 177 -10.47 2.26 -7.94
N VAL A 178 -10.03 1.02 -8.14
CA VAL A 178 -9.28 0.58 -9.32
C VAL A 178 -10.11 -0.46 -10.05
N SER A 179 -10.24 -0.33 -11.36
CA SER A 179 -10.99 -1.26 -12.21
C SER A 179 -10.06 -1.99 -13.18
N VAL A 180 -10.22 -3.31 -13.26
CA VAL A 180 -9.58 -4.16 -14.27
C VAL A 180 -10.64 -4.79 -15.16
N THR A 181 -10.38 -4.86 -16.46
CA THR A 181 -11.21 -5.59 -17.42
C THR A 181 -10.45 -6.78 -17.97
N ILE A 182 -11.02 -7.97 -17.80
CA ILE A 182 -10.47 -9.22 -18.33
C ILE A 182 -11.28 -9.60 -19.58
N GLN A 183 -10.61 -9.54 -20.72
CA GLN A 183 -11.15 -9.90 -22.03
C GLN A 183 -10.00 -10.44 -22.89
N ARG A 184 -10.22 -11.51 -23.66
CA ARG A 184 -9.14 -12.07 -24.51
C ARG A 184 -8.71 -11.05 -25.57
N PRO A 185 -7.45 -10.58 -25.59
CA PRO A 185 -7.02 -9.47 -26.44
C PRO A 185 -6.72 -9.88 -27.90
N GLY A 186 -6.48 -11.17 -28.15
CA GLY A 186 -5.99 -11.67 -29.43
C GLY A 186 -6.37 -13.12 -29.72
N ALA A 187 -5.70 -13.75 -30.69
CA ALA A 187 -5.97 -15.14 -31.07
C ALA A 187 -5.29 -16.16 -30.14
N ASP A 188 -4.32 -15.73 -29.33
CA ASP A 188 -3.70 -16.60 -28.33
C ASP A 188 -4.69 -16.84 -27.17
N GLN A 189 -4.71 -18.06 -26.62
CA GLN A 189 -5.53 -18.46 -25.46
C GLN A 189 -4.97 -17.86 -24.17
N ASP A 190 -5.05 -16.54 -24.04
CA ASP A 190 -4.52 -15.79 -22.91
C ASP A 190 -5.65 -15.13 -22.10
N GLY A 191 -5.60 -15.26 -20.77
CA GLY A 191 -6.48 -14.62 -19.80
C GLY A 191 -7.96 -15.06 -19.77
N VAL A 192 -8.50 -15.67 -20.83
CA VAL A 192 -9.89 -16.16 -20.88
C VAL A 192 -9.94 -17.49 -21.61
N ALA A 193 -10.64 -18.47 -21.06
CA ALA A 193 -10.96 -19.75 -21.69
C ALA A 193 -12.48 -19.89 -21.83
N ASP A 194 -12.98 -20.36 -22.99
CA ASP A 194 -14.38 -20.70 -23.14
C ASP A 194 -14.64 -21.89 -24.08
N ALA A 195 -15.71 -22.62 -23.82
CA ALA A 195 -16.12 -23.74 -24.66
C ALA A 195 -17.62 -23.98 -24.51
N TYR A 196 -18.28 -24.40 -25.59
CA TYR A 196 -19.58 -25.03 -25.45
C TYR A 196 -19.45 -26.55 -25.34
N ILE A 197 -20.36 -27.16 -24.59
CA ILE A 197 -20.58 -28.60 -24.53
C ILE A 197 -21.98 -28.92 -25.03
N TRP A 198 -22.19 -30.13 -25.58
CA TRP A 198 -23.44 -30.48 -26.23
C TRP A 198 -23.86 -31.92 -25.96
N GLU A 199 -25.09 -32.10 -25.49
CA GLU A 199 -25.67 -33.41 -25.16
C GLU A 199 -25.71 -34.36 -26.37
N TRP A 200 -26.07 -33.85 -27.56
CA TRP A 200 -26.11 -34.68 -28.79
C TRP A 200 -24.72 -35.17 -29.21
N GLY A 201 -23.70 -34.35 -28.99
CA GLY A 201 -22.31 -34.64 -29.33
C GLY A 201 -21.48 -34.79 -28.05
N PRO A 202 -21.69 -35.84 -27.24
CA PRO A 202 -21.22 -35.84 -25.86
C PRO A 202 -19.70 -35.89 -25.72
N TYR A 203 -18.99 -36.26 -26.78
CA TYR A 203 -17.52 -36.30 -26.86
C TYR A 203 -16.95 -35.16 -27.72
N ALA A 204 -17.79 -34.26 -28.23
CA ALA A 204 -17.32 -33.11 -28.98
C ALA A 204 -16.84 -32.02 -28.02
N ASN A 205 -15.71 -31.39 -28.38
CA ASN A 205 -15.19 -30.20 -27.72
C ASN A 205 -15.55 -28.97 -28.56
N GLY A 206 -16.03 -27.93 -27.88
CA GLY A 206 -16.43 -26.65 -28.49
C GLY A 206 -15.44 -25.51 -28.30
N GLY A 207 -14.24 -25.75 -27.78
CA GLY A 207 -13.30 -24.69 -27.36
C GLY A 207 -12.80 -23.79 -28.49
N ASN A 208 -12.64 -24.32 -29.71
CA ASN A 208 -12.18 -23.52 -30.86
C ASN A 208 -13.35 -22.87 -31.65
N SER A 209 -14.56 -22.87 -31.10
CA SER A 209 -15.73 -22.33 -31.78
C SER A 209 -15.77 -20.81 -31.64
N PRO A 210 -16.06 -20.03 -32.70
CA PRO A 210 -16.28 -18.58 -32.60
C PRO A 210 -17.61 -18.20 -31.92
N LYS A 211 -18.36 -19.21 -31.43
CA LYS A 211 -19.70 -19.07 -30.87
C LYS A 211 -19.90 -19.96 -29.65
N LEU A 212 -20.56 -19.38 -28.65
CA LEU A 212 -21.09 -20.01 -27.45
C LEU A 212 -22.61 -20.16 -27.53
N TYR A 213 -23.16 -21.06 -26.71
CA TYR A 213 -24.56 -21.46 -26.71
C TYR A 213 -25.09 -21.74 -25.30
N ALA A 214 -26.34 -21.39 -25.05
CA ALA A 214 -27.09 -21.83 -23.86
C ALA A 214 -28.52 -22.18 -24.24
N GLY A 215 -28.96 -23.41 -23.95
CA GLY A 215 -30.31 -23.92 -24.22
C GLY A 215 -30.34 -25.04 -25.27
N LEU A 216 -31.55 -25.37 -25.76
CA LEU A 216 -31.78 -26.50 -26.66
C LEU A 216 -31.48 -26.17 -28.12
N LEU A 217 -30.65 -27.00 -28.75
CA LEU A 217 -30.47 -27.04 -30.20
C LEU A 217 -30.89 -28.41 -30.72
N ASN A 218 -31.90 -28.45 -31.59
CA ASN A 218 -32.52 -29.70 -32.09
C ASN A 218 -33.05 -30.62 -30.97
N GLY A 219 -33.48 -30.06 -29.84
CA GLY A 219 -33.99 -30.81 -28.69
C GLY A 219 -32.92 -31.33 -27.73
N TYR A 220 -31.64 -30.97 -27.94
CA TYR A 220 -30.52 -31.38 -27.11
C TYR A 220 -29.85 -30.17 -26.49
N GLU A 221 -29.49 -30.29 -25.22
CA GLU A 221 -28.98 -29.16 -24.44
C GLU A 221 -27.54 -28.79 -24.83
N LYS A 222 -27.32 -27.49 -25.03
CA LYS A 222 -26.00 -26.87 -25.07
C LYS A 222 -25.81 -25.96 -23.87
N GLN A 223 -24.62 -26.04 -23.28
CA GLN A 223 -24.16 -25.17 -22.19
C GLN A 223 -22.82 -24.57 -22.60
N SER A 224 -22.54 -23.37 -22.10
CA SER A 224 -21.24 -22.73 -22.30
C SER A 224 -20.51 -22.58 -20.98
N LEU A 225 -19.21 -22.87 -21.02
CA LEU A 225 -18.27 -22.74 -19.92
C LEU A 225 -17.37 -21.56 -20.25
N LEU A 226 -17.16 -20.65 -19.29
CA LEU A 226 -16.26 -19.52 -19.44
C LEU A 226 -15.43 -19.38 -18.16
N ARG A 227 -14.11 -19.22 -18.28
CA ARG A 227 -13.21 -18.92 -17.16
C ARG A 227 -12.39 -17.69 -17.50
N PHE A 228 -12.42 -16.71 -16.60
CA PHE A 228 -11.56 -15.54 -16.63
C PHE A 228 -10.42 -15.78 -15.64
N GLU A 229 -9.18 -15.72 -16.12
CA GLU A 229 -8.00 -15.88 -15.26
C GLU A 229 -7.80 -14.60 -14.46
N LEU A 230 -7.84 -14.71 -13.13
CA LEU A 230 -7.58 -13.57 -12.25
C LEU A 230 -6.08 -13.53 -11.97
N GLU A 231 -5.43 -12.45 -12.40
CA GLU A 231 -4.04 -12.21 -12.05
C GLU A 231 -4.00 -11.57 -10.66
N PHE A 232 -3.42 -12.28 -9.68
CA PHE A 232 -3.28 -11.77 -8.32
C PHE A 232 -1.89 -11.15 -8.12
N CYS A 233 -1.84 -9.93 -7.57
CA CYS A 233 -0.60 -9.43 -6.98
C CYS A 233 -0.53 -9.82 -5.52
N GLU A 234 0.66 -10.21 -5.07
CA GLU A 234 1.02 -10.09 -3.66
C GLU A 234 1.01 -8.59 -3.30
N GLN A 235 -0.07 -8.13 -2.67
CA GLN A 235 -0.01 -6.93 -1.83
C GLN A 235 0.27 -7.39 -0.40
N PRO A 236 1.07 -6.65 0.38
CA PRO A 236 1.47 -7.08 1.70
C PRO A 236 0.23 -7.28 2.57
N ALA A 237 0.00 -8.53 2.99
CA ALA A 237 -1.02 -8.89 3.97
C ALA A 237 -0.98 -7.88 5.12
N GLY A 238 -2.14 -7.32 5.50
CA GLY A 238 -2.20 -6.35 6.58
C GLY A 238 -1.42 -6.85 7.80
N CYS A 239 -0.43 -6.09 8.25
CA CYS A 239 0.46 -6.50 9.33
C CYS A 239 0.02 -5.82 10.64
N ARG A 240 -0.10 -6.60 11.72
CA ARG A 240 -0.13 -6.03 13.07
C ARG A 240 1.28 -6.08 13.63
N PHE A 241 1.69 -4.99 14.23
CA PHE A 241 3.01 -4.82 14.79
C PHE A 241 2.90 -4.27 16.20
N THR A 242 3.69 -4.81 17.13
CA THR A 242 3.98 -4.14 18.39
C THR A 242 5.48 -3.95 18.47
N GLY A 243 5.89 -2.72 18.68
CA GLY A 243 7.30 -2.40 18.77
C GLY A 243 7.52 -1.41 19.87
N GLY A 244 8.64 -1.56 20.57
CA GLY A 244 9.04 -0.60 21.57
C GLY A 244 10.53 -0.64 21.73
N GLY A 245 11.13 0.54 21.66
CA GLY A 245 12.54 0.75 21.90
C GLY A 245 12.71 1.78 23.01
N VAL A 246 13.35 1.35 24.09
CA VAL A 246 14.00 2.26 25.04
C VAL A 246 15.43 1.77 25.15
N ASP A 247 16.37 2.69 25.15
CA ASP A 247 17.78 2.40 25.41
C ASP A 247 17.95 1.67 26.75
N THR A 248 18.06 0.34 26.75
CA THR A 248 18.24 -0.38 28.02
C THR A 248 19.63 -0.18 28.63
N ASP A 249 20.56 0.47 27.91
CA ASP A 249 21.85 0.95 28.43
C ASP A 249 22.29 2.34 27.92
N GLY A 250 21.44 3.10 27.23
CA GLY A 250 21.83 4.40 26.66
C GLY A 250 22.72 4.34 25.42
N ASN A 251 22.78 3.21 24.73
CA ASN A 251 23.63 3.01 23.55
C ASN A 251 22.78 2.97 22.28
N TRP A 252 22.32 4.15 21.85
CA TRP A 252 22.21 4.41 20.42
C TRP A 252 23.64 4.62 19.90
N ASP A 253 23.98 4.02 18.77
CA ASP A 253 25.32 4.18 18.21
C ASP A 253 25.44 5.43 17.35
N HIS A 254 24.34 6.06 16.95
CA HIS A 254 24.36 7.22 16.08
C HIS A 254 25.33 6.95 14.93
N THR A 255 25.05 6.02 14.02
CA THR A 255 25.76 6.03 12.73
C THR A 255 25.65 7.46 12.21
N LEU A 256 26.74 8.21 12.35
CA LEU A 256 26.85 9.57 11.85
C LEU A 256 26.71 9.47 10.32
N GLU A 257 26.59 10.60 9.62
CA GLU A 257 26.63 10.60 8.14
C GLU A 257 27.86 9.85 7.57
N ASP A 258 28.90 9.60 8.38
CA ASP A 258 30.11 8.84 8.05
C ASP A 258 30.11 7.34 8.45
N GLY A 259 29.02 6.82 9.04
CA GLY A 259 28.87 5.40 9.40
C GLY A 259 29.53 4.96 10.71
N GLN A 260 30.07 5.89 11.53
CA GLN A 260 30.73 5.52 12.80
C GLN A 260 29.76 5.34 13.99
N MET A 261 29.93 4.23 14.72
CA MET A 261 29.22 3.91 15.98
C MET A 261 29.87 4.54 17.23
N ILE A 262 29.13 5.32 18.02
CA ILE A 262 29.57 5.79 19.35
C ILE A 262 28.97 4.90 20.45
N ARG A 263 29.77 3.98 20.99
CA ARG A 263 29.42 3.21 22.20
C ARG A 263 29.94 3.91 23.45
N ASN A 264 29.07 4.51 24.25
CA ASN A 264 29.46 4.99 25.58
C ASN A 264 28.50 4.47 26.63
N GLY A 265 28.77 3.24 27.09
CA GLY A 265 27.98 2.55 28.10
C GLY A 265 27.55 3.48 29.24
N ALA A 266 26.27 3.36 29.61
CA ALA A 266 25.60 4.10 30.67
C ALA A 266 25.15 5.53 30.33
N GLY A 267 24.53 5.75 29.17
CA GLY A 267 23.70 6.96 28.93
C GLY A 267 24.45 8.29 28.86
N ASN A 268 25.78 8.25 28.71
CA ASN A 268 26.63 9.42 28.47
C ASN A 268 26.75 9.68 26.97
N VAL A 269 25.60 9.95 26.35
CA VAL A 269 25.54 10.48 25.00
C VAL A 269 26.18 11.87 24.99
N PRO A 270 27.14 12.18 24.09
CA PRO A 270 27.75 13.49 23.99
C PRO A 270 26.73 14.64 23.98
N GLU A 271 27.07 15.77 24.58
CA GLU A 271 26.23 16.95 24.58
C GLU A 271 25.98 17.42 23.13
N GLY A 272 24.71 17.65 22.78
CA GLY A 272 24.28 18.10 21.45
C GLY A 272 23.69 17.02 20.55
N ILE A 273 23.74 15.75 20.95
CA ILE A 273 23.12 14.63 20.23
C ILE A 273 21.66 14.43 20.64
N ASP A 274 20.82 14.08 19.67
CA ASP A 274 19.42 13.71 19.90
C ASP A 274 19.28 12.36 20.61
N ARG A 275 18.37 12.31 21.57
CA ARG A 275 17.94 11.09 22.27
C ARG A 275 16.43 10.99 22.16
N ALA A 276 15.95 9.88 21.61
CA ALA A 276 14.53 9.57 21.51
C ALA A 276 14.16 8.22 22.13
N GLN A 277 12.88 8.07 22.43
CA GLN A 277 12.23 6.81 22.78
C GLN A 277 11.04 6.63 21.85
N PHE A 278 10.78 5.41 21.40
CA PHE A 278 9.63 5.15 20.55
C PHE A 278 8.91 3.87 20.93
N GLY A 279 7.66 3.75 20.50
CA GLY A 279 6.95 2.49 20.55
C GLY A 279 5.45 2.63 20.53
N GLY A 280 4.81 1.47 20.55
CA GLY A 280 3.36 1.31 20.51
C GLY A 280 2.97 0.10 19.68
N GLN A 281 1.79 0.15 19.08
CA GLN A 281 1.24 -0.88 18.22
C GLN A 281 0.81 -0.26 16.90
N ALA A 282 1.23 -0.80 15.77
CA ALA A 282 0.65 -0.47 14.47
C ALA A 282 -0.28 -1.61 14.04
N GLY A 283 -1.47 -1.28 13.52
CA GLY A 283 -2.41 -2.26 12.97
C GLY A 283 -3.21 -2.99 14.04
N ALA A 284 -3.33 -2.39 15.23
CA ALA A 284 -4.07 -2.93 16.37
C ALA A 284 -5.19 -1.99 16.80
N ASN A 285 -6.45 -2.45 16.79
CA ASN A 285 -7.60 -1.61 17.19
C ASN A 285 -7.77 -1.46 18.73
N THR A 286 -6.67 -1.38 19.48
CA THR A 286 -6.66 -1.31 20.95
C THR A 286 -6.86 0.11 21.51
N ALA A 287 -6.93 1.14 20.68
CA ALA A 287 -7.27 2.52 21.05
C ALA A 287 -8.74 2.84 20.67
N GLN A 288 -9.49 3.51 21.55
CA GLN A 288 -10.95 3.66 21.41
C GLN A 288 -11.41 4.52 20.20
N PRO A 289 -12.67 4.34 19.74
CA PRO A 289 -13.19 4.84 18.45
C PRO A 289 -13.36 6.36 18.29
N PRO A 290 -13.48 6.86 17.02
CA PRO A 290 -13.36 6.11 15.77
C PRO A 290 -11.97 6.34 15.16
N GLN A 291 -11.15 5.28 15.18
CA GLN A 291 -9.77 5.25 14.69
C GLN A 291 -8.78 5.90 15.66
N PRO A 292 -7.78 5.09 16.04
CA PRO A 292 -6.77 4.65 15.09
C PRO A 292 -6.45 3.15 15.03
N LYS A 293 -5.96 2.68 13.87
CA LYS A 293 -5.37 1.34 13.64
C LYS A 293 -4.03 1.20 14.33
N GLY A 294 -4.01 1.36 15.64
CA GLY A 294 -2.81 1.33 16.45
C GLY A 294 -2.36 2.71 16.89
N GLU A 295 -1.48 2.70 17.88
CA GLU A 295 -0.90 3.86 18.51
C GLU A 295 0.61 3.81 18.41
N TRP A 296 1.22 4.90 17.99
CA TRP A 296 2.67 5.05 17.99
C TRP A 296 3.06 6.32 18.73
N THR A 297 4.09 6.24 19.55
CA THR A 297 4.65 7.40 20.25
C THR A 297 6.11 7.54 19.89
N HIS A 298 6.51 8.75 19.52
CA HIS A 298 7.91 9.15 19.43
C HIS A 298 8.17 10.26 20.45
N HIS A 299 9.12 10.05 21.34
CA HIS A 299 9.48 10.97 22.42
C HIS A 299 10.93 11.40 22.25
N GLN A 300 11.13 12.52 21.57
CA GLN A 300 12.39 13.24 21.51
C GLN A 300 12.66 13.92 22.86
N GLN A 301 13.64 13.45 23.60
CA GLN A 301 13.84 13.83 25.00
C GLN A 301 14.82 15.00 25.17
N ARG A 302 15.92 15.00 24.42
CA ARG A 302 16.97 16.03 24.47
C ARG A 302 17.86 15.95 23.22
N GLY A 303 18.54 17.05 22.90
CA GLY A 303 19.54 17.13 21.84
C GLY A 303 19.39 18.40 21.01
N ALA A 304 20.02 18.44 19.84
CA ALA A 304 19.95 19.56 18.90
C ALA A 304 18.51 19.82 18.42
N SER A 305 17.69 18.78 18.27
CA SER A 305 16.28 18.89 17.85
C SER A 305 15.33 19.30 18.97
N GLY A 306 15.85 19.68 20.14
CA GLY A 306 15.04 20.08 21.29
C GLY A 306 14.39 18.89 21.99
N SER A 307 13.21 19.11 22.58
CA SER A 307 12.45 18.07 23.27
C SER A 307 10.96 18.15 22.92
N PHE A 308 10.35 17.03 22.56
CA PHE A 308 8.91 16.93 22.31
C PHE A 308 8.40 15.48 22.40
N THR A 309 7.09 15.32 22.48
CA THR A 309 6.42 14.02 22.30
C THR A 309 5.45 14.15 21.15
N PHE A 310 5.51 13.20 20.23
CA PHE A 310 4.65 13.06 19.07
C PHE A 310 3.84 11.76 19.17
N HIS A 311 2.57 11.83 18.80
CA HIS A 311 1.63 10.72 18.84
C HIS A 311 1.08 10.45 17.44
N GLY A 312 1.20 9.23 16.94
CA GLY A 312 0.45 8.73 15.79
C GLY A 312 -0.68 7.82 16.28
N GLY A 313 -1.87 8.35 16.47
CA GLY A 313 -3.05 7.55 16.84
C GLY A 313 -3.05 6.95 18.25
N THR A 314 -2.83 7.71 19.33
CA THR A 314 -3.02 7.12 20.68
C THR A 314 -4.48 7.23 21.15
N ALA A 315 -4.93 6.36 22.05
CA ALA A 315 -6.26 6.51 22.69
C ALA A 315 -6.42 7.85 23.47
N SER A 316 -5.30 8.53 23.73
CA SER A 316 -5.25 9.83 24.39
C SER A 316 -5.08 11.00 23.43
N ALA A 317 -4.88 10.73 22.13
CA ALA A 317 -4.73 11.74 21.11
C ALA A 317 -6.10 12.25 20.63
N PRO A 318 -6.16 13.44 20.01
CA PRO A 318 -7.36 13.95 19.38
C PRO A 318 -7.96 12.98 18.35
N ALA A 319 -9.27 13.07 18.15
CA ALA A 319 -9.92 12.49 16.98
C ALA A 319 -9.21 12.95 15.69
N GLY A 320 -9.15 12.09 14.68
CA GLY A 320 -8.44 12.34 13.41
C GLY A 320 -6.96 11.98 13.42
N THR A 321 -6.36 11.64 14.58
CA THR A 321 -5.04 11.02 14.60
C THR A 321 -5.16 9.51 14.37
N GLU A 322 -4.38 8.97 13.45
CA GLU A 322 -4.38 7.54 13.15
C GLU A 322 -3.17 7.03 12.39
N ILE A 323 -2.93 5.72 12.48
CA ILE A 323 -2.12 5.00 11.50
C ILE A 323 -3.05 4.64 10.33
N VAL A 324 -2.74 5.18 9.16
CA VAL A 324 -3.58 5.07 7.96
C VAL A 324 -3.28 3.77 7.22
N GLU A 325 -1.99 3.50 7.03
CA GLU A 325 -1.46 2.39 6.25
C GLU A 325 -0.27 1.73 6.95
N ILE A 326 -0.16 0.41 6.80
CA ILE A 326 0.99 -0.38 7.21
C ILE A 326 1.35 -1.27 6.04
N ARG A 327 2.60 -1.18 5.62
CA ARG A 327 3.16 -1.91 4.49
C ARG A 327 4.28 -2.78 5.02
N CYS A 328 4.35 -3.99 4.47
CA CYS A 328 5.46 -4.87 4.73
C CYS A 328 6.43 -4.82 3.57
N SER A 329 7.61 -4.27 3.84
CA SER A 329 8.60 -3.87 2.85
C SER A 329 9.48 -5.04 2.41
N ASP A 330 9.56 -6.10 3.23
CA ASP A 330 10.06 -7.41 2.83
C ASP A 330 8.91 -8.43 2.79
N PRO A 331 8.32 -8.73 1.61
CA PRO A 331 7.23 -9.69 1.44
C PRO A 331 7.50 -11.08 2.03
N ARG A 332 8.78 -11.47 2.16
CA ARG A 332 9.18 -12.77 2.74
C ARG A 332 9.32 -12.71 4.26
N GLY A 333 9.48 -11.52 4.82
CA GLY A 333 9.66 -11.22 6.24
C GLY A 333 8.37 -10.88 6.99
N CYS A 334 7.22 -10.77 6.30
CA CYS A 334 5.93 -10.33 6.88
C CYS A 334 5.19 -11.37 7.72
N ARG A 335 5.80 -12.52 8.00
CA ARG A 335 5.14 -13.57 8.76
C ARG A 335 5.07 -13.18 10.24
N PRO A 336 3.91 -13.36 10.90
CA PRO A 336 3.82 -13.19 12.34
C PRO A 336 4.92 -13.95 13.08
N SER A 337 5.39 -13.38 14.19
CA SER A 337 6.32 -14.05 15.10
C SER A 337 5.67 -15.36 15.63
N GLY A 338 6.34 -16.51 15.43
CA GLY A 338 5.78 -17.85 15.68
C GLY A 338 6.29 -18.89 14.70
N ASP A 339 5.94 -20.18 14.83
CA ASP A 339 6.66 -21.33 14.24
C ASP A 339 6.52 -21.52 12.70
N PRO A 340 7.56 -21.31 11.86
CA PRO A 340 8.91 -20.84 12.20
C PRO A 340 9.01 -19.30 12.15
N PRO A 341 9.69 -18.66 13.14
CA PRO A 341 9.66 -17.21 13.29
C PRO A 341 10.33 -16.55 12.10
N SER A 342 9.76 -15.42 11.65
CA SER A 342 10.39 -14.65 10.58
C SER A 342 11.79 -14.20 11.04
N PRO A 343 12.85 -14.57 10.30
CA PRO A 343 14.22 -14.26 10.69
C PRO A 343 14.55 -12.77 10.53
N ALA A 344 13.79 -12.04 9.72
CA ALA A 344 13.86 -10.60 9.54
C ALA A 344 12.46 -10.04 9.26
N LYS A 345 12.22 -8.79 9.61
CA LYS A 345 10.93 -8.11 9.51
C LYS A 345 11.22 -6.66 9.12
N GLN A 346 10.67 -6.21 8.00
CA GLN A 346 10.87 -4.86 7.48
C GLN A 346 9.50 -4.25 7.23
N LEU A 347 9.20 -3.13 7.89
CA LEU A 347 7.87 -2.54 7.93
C LEU A 347 7.94 -1.04 7.76
N ASP A 348 7.09 -0.53 6.87
CA ASP A 348 6.80 0.89 6.75
C ASP A 348 5.35 1.14 7.22
N PHE A 349 5.10 2.22 7.95
CA PHE A 349 3.74 2.65 8.27
C PHE A 349 3.62 4.15 8.38
N ASP A 350 2.47 4.66 7.95
CA ASP A 350 2.22 6.09 7.88
C ASP A 350 0.93 6.47 8.58
N GLY A 351 0.81 7.75 8.90
CA GLY A 351 -0.41 8.23 9.50
C GLY A 351 -0.46 9.72 9.76
N ILE A 352 -1.51 10.08 10.49
CA ILE A 352 -1.77 11.42 10.99
C ILE A 352 -1.48 11.43 12.48
N GLY A 353 -0.61 12.35 12.90
CA GLY A 353 -0.22 12.50 14.29
C GLY A 353 -0.22 13.94 14.77
N THR A 354 0.03 14.09 16.06
CA THR A 354 -0.01 15.36 16.78
C THR A 354 1.15 15.47 17.76
N PHE A 355 1.62 16.69 17.97
CA PHE A 355 2.56 16.97 19.06
C PHE A 355 1.80 17.07 20.38
N LYS A 356 2.15 16.27 21.39
CA LYS A 356 1.54 16.37 22.73
C LYS A 356 2.24 17.36 23.65
N SER A 357 3.56 17.44 23.55
CA SER A 357 4.36 18.35 24.35
C SER A 357 5.52 18.88 23.53
N ILE A 358 5.78 20.18 23.62
CA ILE A 358 6.88 20.86 22.92
C ILE A 358 7.69 21.63 23.96
N GLY A 359 9.01 21.47 23.91
CA GLY A 359 9.96 22.15 24.77
C GLY A 359 9.97 23.66 24.55
N LYS A 360 10.47 24.43 25.51
CA LYS A 360 10.53 25.90 25.44
C LYS A 360 11.94 26.40 25.74
N GLY A 361 12.23 27.63 25.31
CA GLY A 361 13.53 28.25 25.53
C GLY A 361 14.65 27.42 24.91
N SER A 362 15.67 27.07 25.68
CA SER A 362 16.79 26.24 25.22
C SER A 362 16.44 24.79 24.89
N LYS A 363 15.17 24.38 25.05
CA LYS A 363 14.66 23.05 24.68
C LYS A 363 13.64 23.10 23.53
N ALA A 364 13.36 24.28 22.99
CA ALA A 364 12.45 24.41 21.85
C ALA A 364 13.02 23.66 20.64
N PRO A 365 12.21 22.87 19.92
CA PRO A 365 12.65 22.26 18.67
C PRO A 365 13.03 23.32 17.64
N ILE A 366 13.97 22.98 16.74
CA ILE A 366 14.44 23.92 15.71
C ILE A 366 13.29 24.35 14.79
N PHE A 367 12.44 23.41 14.38
CA PHE A 367 11.27 23.73 13.55
C PHE A 367 10.34 24.75 14.22
N GLU A 368 10.24 24.76 15.55
CA GLU A 368 9.41 25.70 16.31
C GLU A 368 10.06 27.09 16.43
N ILE A 369 11.40 27.14 16.38
CA ILE A 369 12.15 28.41 16.37
C ILE A 369 12.05 29.08 14.98
N ASP A 370 12.12 28.27 13.92
CA ASP A 370 12.13 28.76 12.54
C ASP A 370 10.71 28.94 11.97
N ASN A 371 9.73 28.15 12.44
CA ASN A 371 8.33 28.20 12.02
C ASN A 371 7.37 27.86 13.19
N PRO A 372 6.86 28.87 13.93
CA PRO A 372 6.06 28.67 15.16
C PRO A 372 4.60 28.26 14.89
N THR A 373 4.33 27.60 13.76
CA THR A 373 2.99 27.12 13.38
C THR A 373 2.65 25.80 14.04
N VAL A 374 3.64 25.03 14.53
CA VAL A 374 3.41 23.74 15.17
C VAL A 374 2.84 23.95 16.57
N THR A 375 1.63 23.45 16.80
CA THR A 375 0.93 23.63 18.07
C THR A 375 0.59 22.30 18.72
N ALA A 376 0.97 22.17 20.00
CA ALA A 376 0.78 20.95 20.76
C ALA A 376 -0.68 20.77 21.21
N GLU A 377 -1.07 19.53 21.47
CA GLU A 377 -2.32 19.15 22.13
C GLU A 377 -2.55 19.98 23.41
N GLY A 378 -3.71 20.63 23.51
CA GLY A 378 -4.14 21.29 24.74
C GLY A 378 -4.35 20.28 25.88
N LYS A 379 -3.99 20.66 27.12
CA LYS A 379 -4.15 19.79 28.29
C LYS A 379 -5.62 19.45 28.56
N GLY A 380 -5.99 18.18 28.37
CA GLY A 380 -7.35 17.67 28.66
C GLY A 380 -8.41 18.16 27.68
N ASN A 381 -8.01 18.59 26.48
CA ASN A 381 -8.87 19.31 25.55
C ASN A 381 -9.80 18.35 24.78
N LYS A 382 -11.12 18.57 24.87
CA LYS A 382 -12.14 17.85 24.08
C LYS A 382 -12.38 18.48 22.71
N THR A 383 -11.79 19.64 22.45
CA THR A 383 -11.82 20.38 21.18
C THR A 383 -10.38 20.71 20.82
N PHE A 384 -9.76 19.87 20.00
CA PHE A 384 -8.37 20.03 19.61
C PHE A 384 -8.19 21.29 18.75
N ASP A 385 -7.25 22.14 19.17
CA ASP A 385 -6.88 23.42 18.56
C ASP A 385 -5.38 23.46 18.20
N GLY A 386 -4.75 22.29 18.09
CA GLY A 386 -3.36 22.13 17.69
C GLY A 386 -3.19 21.91 16.19
N THR A 387 -2.03 21.36 15.78
CA THR A 387 -1.76 20.98 14.39
C THR A 387 -1.75 19.47 14.18
N PHE A 388 -2.32 19.02 13.06
CA PHE A 388 -2.19 17.66 12.54
C PHE A 388 -1.02 17.57 11.57
N HIS A 389 -0.29 16.45 11.61
CA HIS A 389 0.91 16.22 10.82
C HIS A 389 0.87 14.86 10.16
N TRP A 390 1.28 14.79 8.89
CA TRP A 390 1.65 13.52 8.30
C TRP A 390 2.96 13.01 8.93
N PHE A 391 3.02 11.71 9.19
CA PHE A 391 4.25 11.05 9.61
C PHE A 391 4.41 9.70 8.90
N GLU A 392 5.66 9.32 8.72
CA GLU A 392 6.08 8.05 8.12
C GLU A 392 7.08 7.39 9.07
N VAL A 393 7.01 6.07 9.22
CA VAL A 393 7.92 5.28 10.06
C VAL A 393 8.43 4.08 9.27
N ASN A 394 9.75 3.86 9.30
CA ASN A 394 10.37 2.60 8.88
C ASN A 394 10.93 1.86 10.10
N ILE A 395 10.73 0.54 10.15
CA ILE A 395 11.27 -0.35 11.18
C ILE A 395 11.83 -1.61 10.54
N ASP A 396 13.09 -1.89 10.87
CA ASP A 396 13.78 -3.11 10.47
C ASP A 396 14.11 -3.90 11.75
N ASP A 397 13.56 -5.10 11.90
CA ASP A 397 13.89 -6.09 12.94
C ASP A 397 14.53 -7.29 12.25
N LEU A 398 15.86 -7.34 12.27
CA LEU A 398 16.65 -8.19 11.37
C LEU A 398 17.13 -9.49 12.02
N GLY A 399 16.52 -9.84 13.17
CA GLY A 399 16.51 -11.18 13.70
C GLY A 399 17.05 -11.31 15.12
N GLU A 400 16.40 -12.22 15.86
CA GLU A 400 16.85 -12.73 17.14
C GLU A 400 17.68 -14.05 17.00
N PRO A 401 18.57 -14.37 17.96
CA PRO A 401 18.74 -13.67 19.22
C PRO A 401 19.45 -12.36 18.96
N GLY A 402 18.89 -11.26 19.47
CA GLY A 402 19.48 -9.93 19.35
C GLY A 402 20.98 -10.06 19.58
N GLY A 403 21.76 -9.54 18.63
CA GLY A 403 23.14 -9.92 18.32
C GLY A 403 24.20 -9.78 19.43
N PHE A 404 23.84 -9.76 20.70
CA PHE A 404 24.78 -9.85 21.81
C PHE A 404 25.52 -11.19 21.93
N ASN A 405 25.11 -12.24 21.20
CA ASN A 405 25.79 -13.54 21.25
C ASN A 405 26.69 -13.86 20.03
N LYS A 406 26.84 -12.97 19.03
CA LYS A 406 27.70 -13.22 17.86
C LYS A 406 28.66 -12.09 17.46
N GLY A 407 28.86 -11.11 18.33
CA GLY A 407 29.66 -9.93 18.00
C GLY A 407 28.80 -8.90 17.29
N ALA A 408 29.06 -7.63 17.57
CA ALA A 408 28.28 -6.55 16.98
C ALA A 408 28.35 -6.66 15.45
N PRO A 409 27.20 -6.62 14.74
CA PRO A 409 27.22 -6.47 13.30
C PRO A 409 28.07 -5.25 12.92
N ASP A 410 28.82 -5.37 11.84
CA ASP A 410 29.75 -4.34 11.38
C ASP A 410 28.94 -3.23 10.70
N SER A 411 28.73 -2.11 11.39
CA SER A 411 28.03 -0.95 10.85
C SER A 411 28.70 -0.40 9.59
N GLU A 412 29.98 -0.72 9.31
CA GLU A 412 30.65 -0.34 8.06
C GLU A 412 29.99 -0.99 6.82
N VAL A 413 29.25 -2.09 6.99
CA VAL A 413 28.55 -2.81 5.91
C VAL A 413 27.11 -2.31 5.75
N CYS A 414 26.60 -1.50 6.69
CA CYS A 414 25.21 -1.04 6.71
C CYS A 414 25.09 0.37 6.12
N PRO A 415 24.09 0.63 5.26
CA PRO A 415 23.87 1.97 4.75
C PRO A 415 23.49 2.91 5.90
N SER A 416 24.11 4.09 5.97
CA SER A 416 23.84 5.07 7.02
C SER A 416 22.37 5.54 7.05
N ALA A 417 21.71 5.56 5.88
CA ALA A 417 20.29 5.86 5.75
C ALA A 417 19.38 4.62 5.91
N GLY A 418 19.90 3.47 6.34
CA GLY A 418 19.11 2.25 6.55
C GLY A 418 18.40 1.75 5.29
N PHE A 419 17.29 1.06 5.51
CA PHE A 419 16.53 0.36 4.47
C PHE A 419 15.09 0.91 4.35
N GLY A 420 14.25 0.26 3.54
CA GLY A 420 12.83 0.61 3.37
C GLY A 420 12.59 1.67 2.30
N GLU A 421 11.37 2.17 2.21
CA GLU A 421 10.92 3.10 1.15
C GLU A 421 11.74 4.39 1.07
N LYS A 422 12.31 4.79 2.22
CA LYS A 422 13.17 5.97 2.35
C LYS A 422 14.65 5.62 2.53
N GLY A 423 14.99 4.34 2.57
CA GLY A 423 16.34 3.84 2.80
C GLY A 423 17.29 4.06 1.63
N ALA A 424 18.58 3.78 1.83
CA ALA A 424 19.53 3.72 0.72
C ALA A 424 19.34 2.47 -0.14
N GLU A 425 18.81 1.41 0.47
CA GLU A 425 18.55 0.12 -0.16
C GLU A 425 17.13 -0.34 0.19
N PRO A 426 16.40 -0.99 -0.75
CA PRO A 426 14.99 -1.32 -0.54
C PRO A 426 14.79 -2.46 0.48
N LEU A 427 15.71 -3.43 0.52
CA LEU A 427 15.61 -4.60 1.38
C LEU A 427 16.70 -4.61 2.44
N ALA A 428 16.31 -4.94 3.66
CA ALA A 428 17.21 -4.98 4.79
C ALA A 428 18.23 -6.13 4.73
N ASN A 429 19.45 -5.84 5.18
CA ASN A 429 20.52 -6.83 5.28
C ASN A 429 20.54 -7.44 6.69
N CYS A 430 20.33 -8.75 6.80
CA CYS A 430 20.33 -9.46 8.09
C CYS A 430 21.67 -9.39 8.86
N ASP A 431 22.75 -8.95 8.22
CA ASP A 431 24.03 -8.66 8.88
C ASP A 431 24.05 -7.27 9.55
N CYS A 432 22.97 -6.49 9.48
CA CYS A 432 22.83 -5.19 10.13
C CYS A 432 22.07 -5.28 11.46
N PRO A 433 22.29 -4.32 12.39
CA PRO A 433 21.39 -4.16 13.53
C PRO A 433 19.97 -3.79 13.08
N ASP A 434 19.03 -3.89 14.01
CA ASP A 434 17.70 -3.33 13.83
C ASP A 434 17.77 -1.83 13.52
N PHE A 435 16.74 -1.29 12.85
CA PHE A 435 16.72 0.10 12.42
C PHE A 435 15.37 0.75 12.74
N TYR A 436 15.40 2.04 13.03
CA TYR A 436 14.21 2.87 13.22
C TYR A 436 14.37 4.17 12.44
N ARG A 437 13.31 4.60 11.76
CA ARG A 437 13.15 5.95 11.23
C ARG A 437 11.76 6.48 11.54
N ILE A 438 11.69 7.77 11.83
CA ILE A 438 10.45 8.55 11.76
C ILE A 438 10.72 9.86 11.01
N THR A 439 9.81 10.18 10.10
CA THR A 439 9.79 11.44 9.36
C THR A 439 8.47 12.13 9.64
N ILE A 440 8.51 13.39 10.09
CA ILE A 440 7.35 14.21 10.42
C ILE A 440 7.36 15.43 9.51
N TYR A 441 6.23 15.65 8.85
CA TYR A 441 6.03 16.73 7.89
C TYR A 441 5.37 17.94 8.55
N ASP A 442 5.47 19.10 7.90
CA ASP A 442 4.82 20.32 8.36
C ASP A 442 3.32 20.10 8.56
N GLY A 443 2.76 20.85 9.50
CA GLY A 443 1.41 20.63 9.99
C GLY A 443 0.34 21.41 9.26
N VAL A 444 -0.90 21.15 9.63
CA VAL A 444 -2.06 22.00 9.33
C VAL A 444 -2.84 22.20 10.62
N ASP A 445 -3.30 23.43 10.86
CA ASP A 445 -4.12 23.75 12.03
C ASP A 445 -5.40 22.90 12.02
N ALA A 446 -5.85 22.47 13.19
CA ALA A 446 -7.08 21.69 13.34
C ALA A 446 -8.34 22.42 12.82
N ALA A 447 -8.28 23.75 12.74
CA ALA A 447 -9.34 24.57 12.15
C ALA A 447 -9.35 24.54 10.61
N ASP A 448 -8.24 24.16 9.99
CA ASP A 448 -7.99 24.19 8.55
C ASP A 448 -7.97 22.80 7.90
N VAL A 449 -8.01 21.71 8.70
CA VAL A 449 -8.18 20.36 8.16
C VAL A 449 -9.57 20.17 7.56
N VAL A 450 -9.63 19.37 6.51
CA VAL A 450 -10.89 18.96 5.91
C VAL A 450 -11.32 17.64 6.54
N TRP A 451 -12.44 17.67 7.25
CA TRP A 451 -13.04 16.48 7.84
C TRP A 451 -13.94 15.80 6.83
N LEU A 452 -13.71 14.50 6.63
CA LEU A 452 -14.62 13.65 5.91
C LEU A 452 -15.85 13.34 6.79
N PRO A 453 -17.00 13.07 6.19
CA PRO A 453 -18.22 12.83 6.96
C PRO A 453 -18.20 11.57 7.84
N ASP A 454 -17.29 10.63 7.57
CA ASP A 454 -17.05 9.45 8.42
C ASP A 454 -16.22 9.77 9.67
N GLY A 455 -15.80 11.02 9.84
CA GLY A 455 -15.01 11.51 10.96
C GLY A 455 -13.49 11.35 10.78
N SER A 456 -13.02 10.86 9.63
CA SER A 456 -11.60 10.87 9.27
C SER A 456 -11.18 12.23 8.67
N ILE A 457 -9.88 12.46 8.56
CA ILE A 457 -9.32 13.65 7.92
C ILE A 457 -9.01 13.32 6.45
N ASP A 458 -9.37 14.23 5.54
CA ASP A 458 -8.93 14.15 4.14
C ASP A 458 -7.41 14.30 4.07
N LEU A 459 -6.73 13.25 3.59
CA LEU A 459 -5.27 13.18 3.53
C LEU A 459 -4.65 14.33 2.74
N THR A 460 -5.35 14.86 1.73
CA THR A 460 -4.82 15.99 0.95
C THR A 460 -4.58 17.23 1.81
N SER A 461 -5.40 17.45 2.85
CA SER A 461 -5.26 18.59 3.77
C SER A 461 -4.04 18.51 4.67
N VAL A 462 -3.51 17.31 4.92
CA VAL A 462 -2.30 17.05 5.74
C VAL A 462 -1.06 16.75 4.90
N LEU A 463 -1.20 16.39 3.62
CA LEU A 463 -0.09 16.08 2.72
C LEU A 463 0.33 17.25 1.82
N ILE A 464 -0.61 18.10 1.42
CA ILE A 464 -0.40 19.16 0.43
C ILE A 464 -0.57 20.53 1.08
N ASP A 465 0.34 21.45 0.78
CA ASP A 465 0.21 22.84 1.16
C ASP A 465 -0.84 23.53 0.29
N LYS A 466 -1.87 24.11 0.92
CA LYS A 466 -3.04 24.68 0.23
C LYS A 466 -2.71 25.90 -0.63
N ASP A 467 -1.66 26.64 -0.28
CA ASP A 467 -1.31 27.89 -0.96
C ASP A 467 -0.41 27.65 -2.17
N THR A 468 0.45 26.63 -2.10
CA THR A 468 1.42 26.28 -3.14
C THR A 468 1.01 25.10 -4.01
N GLY A 469 0.14 24.21 -3.50
CA GLY A 469 -0.22 22.95 -4.15
C GLY A 469 0.91 21.91 -4.18
N LEU A 470 1.98 22.13 -3.41
CA LEU A 470 3.14 21.25 -3.32
C LEU A 470 3.05 20.36 -2.06
N PRO A 471 3.76 19.21 -2.03
CA PRO A 471 3.87 18.42 -0.81
C PRO A 471 4.44 19.23 0.35
N LYS A 472 3.93 19.00 1.56
CA LYS A 472 4.45 19.63 2.77
C LYS A 472 5.91 19.25 3.01
N GLU A 473 6.68 20.17 3.59
CA GLU A 473 8.11 19.95 3.85
C GLU A 473 8.34 19.08 5.10
N VAL A 474 9.48 18.40 5.16
CA VAL A 474 9.91 17.66 6.35
C VAL A 474 10.38 18.66 7.41
N ILE A 475 9.80 18.59 8.61
CA ILE A 475 10.18 19.45 9.75
C ILE A 475 11.02 18.71 10.79
N TYR A 476 10.94 17.39 10.80
CA TYR A 476 11.72 16.54 11.70
C TYR A 476 11.93 15.18 11.06
N GLU A 477 13.17 14.71 11.10
CA GLU A 477 13.52 13.34 10.74
C GLU A 477 14.49 12.81 11.78
N PHE A 478 14.24 11.58 12.22
CA PHE A 478 15.11 10.87 13.16
C PHE A 478 15.24 9.44 12.68
N TYR A 479 16.47 8.97 12.52
CA TYR A 479 16.73 7.58 12.17
C TYR A 479 18.05 7.08 12.71
N GLY A 480 18.18 5.76 12.78
CA GLY A 480 19.44 5.09 13.06
C GLY A 480 19.25 3.64 13.45
N PHE A 481 20.38 2.94 13.55
CA PHE A 481 20.41 1.58 14.04
C PHE A 481 20.15 1.54 15.55
N ILE A 482 19.40 0.55 16.01
CA ILE A 482 19.01 0.37 17.40
C ILE A 482 19.56 -0.95 17.94
N ASP A 483 19.84 -0.94 19.24
CA ASP A 483 20.32 -2.10 19.98
C ASP A 483 19.31 -2.46 21.08
N GLY A 484 18.71 -3.65 20.99
CA GLY A 484 17.75 -4.14 22.00
C GLY A 484 16.32 -3.62 21.88
N GLY A 485 15.81 -3.42 20.66
CA GLY A 485 14.38 -3.20 20.42
C GLY A 485 13.57 -4.49 20.69
N ASN A 486 12.36 -4.36 21.24
CA ASN A 486 11.40 -5.48 21.26
C ASN A 486 10.37 -5.23 20.16
N LEU A 487 10.65 -5.75 18.97
CA LEU A 487 9.85 -5.57 17.76
C LEU A 487 9.19 -6.91 17.42
N GLN A 488 7.86 -6.92 17.26
CA GLN A 488 7.08 -8.15 17.08
C GLN A 488 5.95 -7.95 16.08
N ILE A 489 5.97 -8.71 14.98
CA ILE A 489 4.81 -8.87 14.10
C ILE A 489 3.86 -9.89 14.73
N HIS A 490 2.57 -9.58 14.72
CA HIS A 490 1.48 -10.41 15.20
C HIS A 490 0.56 -10.80 14.05
N HIS A 491 -0.15 -11.91 14.23
CA HIS A 491 -1.25 -12.26 13.33
C HIS A 491 -2.32 -11.15 13.40
N PRO A 492 -2.93 -10.78 12.27
CA PRO A 492 -4.15 -9.99 12.29
C PRO A 492 -5.23 -10.69 13.11
N THR A 493 -5.97 -9.93 13.88
CA THR A 493 -7.17 -10.38 14.56
C THR A 493 -8.38 -9.92 13.76
N GLY A 494 -9.53 -10.58 13.89
CA GLY A 494 -10.77 -10.15 13.20
C GLY A 494 -11.25 -8.73 13.58
N PHE A 495 -10.64 -8.10 14.59
CA PHE A 495 -10.85 -6.71 14.94
C PHE A 495 -9.91 -5.75 14.20
N ASP A 496 -8.86 -6.22 13.51
CA ASP A 496 -7.84 -5.39 12.85
C ASP A 496 -8.18 -5.09 11.38
N LEU A 497 -9.29 -5.64 10.86
CA LEU A 497 -9.82 -5.37 9.52
C LEU A 497 -10.93 -4.29 9.62
N LYS A 498 -10.79 -3.19 8.89
CA LYS A 498 -11.87 -2.17 8.81
C LYS A 498 -13.04 -2.78 8.04
N GLN A 499 -14.17 -3.02 8.70
CA GLN A 499 -15.45 -3.05 8.00
C GLN A 499 -15.77 -1.61 7.60
N LEU A 500 -15.60 -1.27 6.33
CA LEU A 500 -16.11 -0.03 5.79
C LEU A 500 -17.64 -0.14 5.69
N SER A 501 -18.36 0.78 6.35
CA SER A 501 -19.81 0.91 6.19
C SER A 501 -20.15 1.65 4.90
N GLU A 502 -21.12 1.11 4.16
CA GLU A 502 -21.54 1.34 2.76
C GLU A 502 -22.02 2.76 2.33
N THR A 503 -21.48 3.88 2.84
CA THR A 503 -22.15 5.18 2.59
C THR A 503 -21.31 6.28 1.95
N TRP A 504 -20.65 6.11 0.80
CA TRP A 504 -20.08 7.26 0.04
C TRP A 504 -19.99 7.07 -1.50
N LEU A 505 -21.11 7.20 -2.24
CA LEU A 505 -21.11 7.64 -3.65
C LEU A 505 -22.40 8.40 -4.02
N ALA A 506 -22.68 9.50 -3.31
CA ALA A 506 -23.67 10.47 -3.79
C ALA A 506 -23.17 11.89 -3.50
N GLY A 507 -22.49 12.48 -4.49
CA GLY A 507 -22.39 13.93 -4.60
C GLY A 507 -21.00 14.47 -4.87
N VAL A 508 -20.50 14.29 -6.10
CA VAL A 508 -19.78 15.33 -6.84
C VAL A 508 -20.09 15.15 -8.33
N GLU A 509 -21.06 15.92 -8.83
CA GLU A 509 -21.17 16.27 -10.27
C GLU A 509 -20.35 17.54 -10.54
#